data_AF-A0AAJ7VJ88-F1
#
_entry.id   AF-A0AAJ7VJ88-F1
#
_cell.length_a   1.000
_cell.length_b   1.000
_cell.length_c   1.000
_cell.angle_alpha   90.00
_cell.angle_beta   90.00
_cell.angle_gamma   90.00
#
_symmetry.space_group_name_H-M   'P 1'
#
loop_
_entity.id
_entity.type
_entity.pdbx_description
1 polymer ?
#
loop_
_entity_poly.entity_id
_entity_poly.type
_entity_poly.pdbx_seq_one_letter_code
_entity_poly.pdbx_strand_id
1 'polypeptide(L)'
;MLPTLSRVKPPRWLSPDILSRYILGHEVRGNELSLFSHSISPKSAAWRLKVTAGIRNVSTSCTLCAKARGNQKKKDMSEKKLTRHFIDYRRVKLMAGSGGKGACCFHSEPRKEWGGPDGGNGGDGGNIIIKAQHERGMDEESEKLARILWDYLRLHHRLEKSDVIIGLGCHDLRVAERSAALFLEGWAPWLLFTGNLGKQTAGVWTRREADVFLDVALRMGVPRGSILLETEATNTGENIRFSHRVLKERNIPASRVILVQQPFMERRVYATFLRQWPEQVDLTRAIVTSPELGIFEYPHPAVGTACDLICYMLGVVERIRDYPHKGFQVEQQLPPSVLCAYNWLLQAGYSPK
;
A
#
# COMPACT_ATOMS: atom_id res chain seq x y z
N MET A 1 43.36 6.81 -45.90
CA MET A 1 44.42 7.83 -45.97
C MET A 1 43.81 9.16 -45.48
N LEU A 2 44.32 9.71 -44.37
CA LEU A 2 44.14 11.12 -44.00
C LEU A 2 44.73 12.02 -45.09
N PRO A 3 44.17 13.21 -45.36
CA PRO A 3 44.56 14.45 -44.65
C PRO A 3 43.35 15.43 -44.50
N THR A 4 43.34 16.61 -43.85
CA THR A 4 44.36 17.53 -43.32
C THR A 4 43.67 18.53 -42.37
N LEU A 5 44.41 18.98 -41.35
CA LEU A 5 44.09 20.06 -40.42
C LEU A 5 44.49 21.45 -40.98
N SER A 6 43.80 22.51 -40.50
CA SER A 6 44.37 23.68 -39.80
C SER A 6 44.07 25.11 -40.32
N ARG A 7 44.15 26.04 -39.34
CA ARG A 7 44.18 27.54 -39.32
C ARG A 7 42.82 28.23 -39.10
N VAL A 8 42.46 28.83 -37.96
CA VAL A 8 43.08 29.77 -36.97
C VAL A 8 43.17 31.25 -37.46
N LYS A 9 42.25 32.08 -36.92
CA LYS A 9 42.24 33.49 -36.38
C LYS A 9 43.24 34.55 -36.94
N PRO A 10 43.00 35.90 -36.90
CA PRO A 10 42.47 36.70 -35.77
C PRO A 10 41.74 38.05 -36.15
N PRO A 11 41.48 39.02 -35.24
CA PRO A 11 40.48 40.11 -35.34
C PRO A 11 41.06 41.52 -35.59
N ARG A 12 40.20 42.53 -35.84
CA ARG A 12 40.54 43.97 -35.74
C ARG A 12 39.38 44.85 -35.20
N TRP A 13 39.62 45.33 -33.97
CA TRP A 13 39.39 46.63 -33.30
C TRP A 13 39.24 47.89 -34.20
N LEU A 14 38.66 49.07 -33.84
CA LEU A 14 38.56 49.93 -32.63
C LEU A 14 37.41 50.99 -32.85
N SER A 15 36.48 51.28 -31.91
CA SER A 15 36.40 52.38 -30.88
C SER A 15 35.84 53.76 -31.35
N PRO A 16 35.55 54.78 -30.50
CA PRO A 16 34.68 54.90 -29.30
C PRO A 16 33.79 56.21 -29.34
N ASP A 17 33.12 56.53 -28.21
CA ASP A 17 32.34 57.76 -27.86
C ASP A 17 30.88 57.83 -28.39
N ILE A 18 29.84 58.09 -27.58
CA ILE A 18 29.54 59.34 -26.87
C ILE A 18 28.60 59.11 -25.66
N LEU A 19 28.84 59.89 -24.61
CA LEU A 19 28.08 60.11 -23.36
C LEU A 19 26.62 60.62 -23.56
N SER A 20 25.72 60.24 -22.64
CA SER A 20 25.01 61.14 -21.69
C SER A 20 23.54 60.80 -21.41
N ARG A 21 23.25 60.62 -20.11
CA ARG A 21 22.09 61.01 -19.28
C ARG A 21 20.70 61.19 -19.93
N TYR A 22 19.69 60.59 -19.31
CA TYR A 22 18.60 61.37 -18.69
C TYR A 22 17.98 60.63 -17.48
N ILE A 23 17.92 61.37 -16.37
CA ILE A 23 17.26 61.06 -15.10
C ILE A 23 15.81 61.57 -15.19
N LEU A 24 14.85 60.86 -14.58
CA LEU A 24 13.65 61.34 -13.88
C LEU A 24 12.81 60.07 -13.58
N GLY A 25 12.58 59.63 -12.34
CA GLY A 25 12.28 60.38 -11.13
C GLY A 25 10.77 60.47 -10.98
N HIS A 26 10.16 59.56 -10.22
CA HIS A 26 8.91 59.81 -9.50
C HIS A 26 8.80 58.87 -8.30
N GLU A 27 9.32 59.35 -7.18
CA GLU A 27 8.95 58.97 -5.82
C GLU A 27 7.70 59.80 -5.47
N VAL A 28 6.61 59.17 -5.02
CA VAL A 28 5.53 59.84 -4.29
C VAL A 28 5.25 59.03 -3.02
N ARG A 29 5.63 59.66 -1.90
CA ARG A 29 5.23 59.42 -0.50
C ARG A 29 3.71 59.53 -0.42
N GLY A 30 2.98 58.78 0.40
CA GLY A 30 3.16 58.52 1.81
C GLY A 30 1.78 58.64 2.48
N ASN A 31 1.77 58.48 3.80
CA ASN A 31 0.68 58.65 4.77
C ASN A 31 -0.20 57.41 5.03
N GLU A 32 -0.03 56.72 6.18
CA GLU A 32 -0.32 57.09 7.60
C GLU A 32 -1.68 56.45 7.99
N LEU A 33 -1.97 55.89 9.18
CA LEU A 33 -1.49 55.95 10.57
C LEU A 33 -2.18 54.75 11.31
N SER A 34 -1.48 53.95 12.14
CA SER A 34 -1.54 53.88 13.63
C SER A 34 -2.85 53.28 14.23
N LEU A 35 -2.93 52.54 15.35
CA LEU A 35 -2.28 52.53 16.67
C LEU A 35 -2.47 51.15 17.32
N PHE A 36 -1.49 50.64 18.06
CA PHE A 36 -1.59 50.36 19.51
C PHE A 36 -0.21 49.99 20.05
N SER A 37 0.29 50.87 20.90
CA SER A 37 1.54 50.82 21.65
C SER A 37 1.42 49.90 22.86
N HIS A 38 2.51 49.23 23.25
CA HIS A 38 2.99 49.22 24.65
C HIS A 38 4.52 49.19 24.67
N SER A 39 5.06 50.11 25.47
CA SER A 39 6.46 50.47 25.68
C SER A 39 7.18 49.52 26.64
N ILE A 40 8.50 49.34 26.46
CA ILE A 40 9.58 49.43 27.48
C ILE A 40 10.94 49.38 26.73
N SER A 41 11.88 50.24 27.15
CA SER A 41 13.28 50.32 26.70
C SER A 41 14.20 50.51 27.92
N PRO A 42 15.54 50.58 27.80
CA PRO A 42 16.47 49.56 27.29
C PRO A 42 17.64 49.35 28.29
N LYS A 43 18.53 48.40 28.01
CA LYS A 43 20.02 48.49 28.16
C LYS A 43 20.64 47.10 28.32
N SER A 44 21.23 46.60 27.25
CA SER A 44 22.54 45.93 27.26
C SER A 44 22.93 45.62 25.82
N ALA A 45 24.03 46.25 25.40
CA ALA A 45 24.57 46.14 24.06
C ALA A 45 25.17 44.75 23.85
N ALA A 46 24.63 44.01 22.89
CA ALA A 46 25.25 42.80 22.37
C ALA A 46 25.34 42.93 20.85
N TRP A 47 26.57 43.01 20.37
CA TRP A 47 26.92 42.96 18.95
C TRP A 47 26.44 41.63 18.36
N ARG A 48 25.28 41.64 17.69
CA ARG A 48 24.84 40.53 16.83
C ARG A 48 25.20 40.85 15.40
N LEU A 49 26.26 40.20 14.90
CA LEU A 49 26.43 39.99 13.47
C LEU A 49 25.18 39.27 12.93
N LYS A 50 24.37 39.99 12.13
CA LYS A 50 23.37 39.36 11.26
C LYS A 50 24.12 38.60 10.16
N VAL A 51 24.42 37.33 10.40
CA VAL A 51 24.65 36.38 9.31
C VAL A 51 23.26 36.04 8.76
N THR A 52 22.83 36.79 7.75
CA THR A 52 21.72 36.38 6.90
C THR A 52 22.16 35.13 6.14
N ALA A 53 21.78 33.96 6.66
CA ALA A 53 21.85 32.71 5.92
C ALA A 53 20.91 32.83 4.71
N GLY A 54 21.48 33.24 3.57
CA GLY A 54 20.77 33.29 2.31
C GLY A 54 20.32 31.88 1.95
N ILE A 55 19.00 31.68 1.89
CA ILE A 55 18.40 30.53 1.22
C ILE A 55 18.84 30.61 -0.23
N ARG A 56 19.81 29.76 -0.63
CA ARG A 56 20.15 29.57 -2.03
C ARG A 56 19.02 28.77 -2.68
N ASN A 57 18.07 29.47 -3.27
CA ASN A 57 17.16 28.89 -4.24
C ASN A 57 17.98 28.47 -5.46
N VAL A 58 18.23 27.18 -5.61
CA VAL A 58 18.85 26.64 -6.83
C VAL A 58 17.74 26.50 -7.87
N SER A 59 17.65 27.49 -8.76
CA SER A 59 16.83 27.40 -9.97
C SER A 59 17.73 26.96 -11.12
N THR A 60 17.52 25.75 -11.65
CA THR A 60 18.08 25.33 -12.93
C THR A 60 17.17 25.81 -14.06
N SER A 61 17.17 27.10 -14.32
CA SER A 61 16.72 27.64 -15.61
C SER A 61 17.78 28.60 -16.15
N CYS A 62 18.66 28.08 -17.01
CA CYS A 62 19.51 28.92 -17.85
C CYS A 62 18.62 29.69 -18.83
N THR A 63 18.47 31.00 -18.64
CA THR A 63 17.93 31.93 -19.64
C THR A 63 18.99 32.24 -20.70
N LEU A 64 19.38 31.22 -21.48
CA LEU A 64 20.17 31.43 -22.69
C LEU A 64 19.26 31.33 -23.92
N CYS A 65 19.02 32.50 -24.52
CA CYS A 65 18.55 32.70 -25.89
C CYS A 65 17.11 32.29 -26.22
N ALA A 66 16.11 32.89 -25.57
CA ALA A 66 14.77 32.95 -26.15
C ALA A 66 14.73 34.09 -27.20
N LYS A 67 14.91 33.75 -28.49
CA LYS A 67 14.53 34.66 -29.59
C LYS A 67 13.05 35.00 -29.42
N ALA A 68 12.72 36.29 -29.33
CA ALA A 68 11.34 36.76 -29.37
C ALA A 68 10.71 36.33 -30.70
N ARG A 69 9.95 35.23 -30.69
CA ARG A 69 9.16 34.81 -31.84
C ARG A 69 7.95 35.71 -31.90
N GLY A 70 7.93 36.61 -32.88
CA GLY A 70 6.75 37.37 -33.26
C GLY A 70 5.56 36.43 -33.48
N ASN A 71 4.38 36.92 -33.12
CA ASN A 71 3.12 36.19 -33.10
C ASN A 71 2.76 35.69 -34.51
N GLN A 72 3.13 34.46 -34.86
CA GLN A 72 2.66 33.83 -36.08
C GLN A 72 1.18 33.53 -35.90
N LYS A 73 0.33 34.12 -36.77
CA LYS A 73 -1.10 33.80 -36.87
C LYS A 73 -1.27 32.28 -36.79
N LYS A 74 -1.94 31.80 -35.75
CA LYS A 74 -2.35 30.39 -35.64
C LYS A 74 -3.20 30.07 -36.88
N LYS A 75 -2.74 29.16 -37.73
CA LYS A 75 -3.61 28.53 -38.74
C LYS A 75 -4.66 27.75 -37.97
N ASP A 76 -5.93 27.98 -38.28
CA ASP A 76 -7.03 27.15 -37.79
C ASP A 76 -6.77 25.70 -38.19
N MET A 77 -6.59 24.87 -37.16
CA MET A 77 -6.39 23.44 -37.30
C MET A 77 -7.75 22.79 -37.50
N SER A 78 -7.91 21.99 -38.55
CA SER A 78 -9.17 21.29 -38.81
C SER A 78 -9.54 20.38 -37.64
N GLU A 79 -10.84 20.34 -37.34
CA GLU A 79 -11.47 19.62 -36.21
C GLU A 79 -11.02 18.16 -36.08
N LYS A 80 -10.59 17.54 -37.20
CA LYS A 80 -10.04 16.18 -37.29
C LYS A 80 -8.72 15.95 -36.54
N LYS A 81 -8.03 16.99 -36.03
CA LYS A 81 -6.72 16.87 -35.35
C LYS A 81 -6.72 17.16 -33.85
N LEU A 82 -7.90 17.29 -33.23
CA LEU A 82 -8.07 17.41 -31.78
C LEU A 82 -8.26 16.01 -31.15
N THR A 83 -7.23 15.17 -31.17
CA THR A 83 -7.16 14.07 -30.19
C THR A 83 -7.00 14.71 -28.82
N ARG A 84 -8.12 14.84 -28.09
CA ARG A 84 -8.18 15.47 -26.78
C ARG A 84 -7.44 14.57 -25.80
N HIS A 85 -6.17 14.87 -25.54
CA HIS A 85 -5.43 14.18 -24.48
C HIS A 85 -5.99 14.62 -23.13
N PHE A 86 -6.42 13.66 -22.33
CA PHE A 86 -6.73 13.89 -20.92
C PHE A 86 -5.42 13.86 -20.14
N ILE A 87 -5.13 14.95 -19.42
CA ILE A 87 -3.92 15.08 -18.60
C ILE A 87 -4.38 15.17 -17.15
N ASP A 88 -4.01 14.19 -16.34
CA ASP A 88 -4.19 14.26 -14.89
C ASP A 88 -3.08 15.15 -14.28
N TYR A 89 -3.46 16.00 -13.33
CA TYR A 89 -2.57 16.96 -12.70
C TYR A 89 -2.81 17.03 -11.19
N ARG A 90 -1.77 16.72 -10.41
CA ARG A 90 -1.79 16.86 -8.95
C ARG A 90 -0.51 17.49 -8.43
N ARG A 91 -0.66 18.45 -7.50
CA ARG A 91 0.46 19.09 -6.80
C ARG A 91 0.71 18.37 -5.48
N VAL A 92 1.94 17.92 -5.26
CA VAL A 92 2.38 17.30 -4.01
C VAL A 92 3.58 18.05 -3.45
N LYS A 93 3.65 18.18 -2.12
CA LYS A 93 4.82 18.71 -1.42
C LYS A 93 5.50 17.54 -0.72
N LEU A 94 6.76 17.30 -1.08
CA LEU A 94 7.56 16.21 -0.54
C LEU A 94 8.72 16.81 0.27
N MET A 95 8.95 16.32 1.49
CA MET A 95 10.04 16.75 2.35
C MET A 95 10.87 15.53 2.78
N ALA A 96 12.15 15.54 2.43
CA ALA A 96 13.11 14.51 2.80
C ALA A 96 13.55 14.68 4.26
N GLY A 97 14.16 13.64 4.84
CA GLY A 97 14.74 13.75 6.18
C GLY A 97 15.95 14.70 6.17
N SER A 98 16.15 15.45 7.25
CA SER A 98 17.21 16.48 7.35
C SER A 98 18.60 15.93 7.68
N GLY A 99 18.71 14.67 8.08
CA GLY A 99 19.91 14.10 8.67
C GLY A 99 20.11 14.53 10.12
N GLY A 100 20.88 13.73 10.87
CA GLY A 100 21.26 14.00 12.24
C GLY A 100 22.41 15.01 12.33
N LYS A 101 22.57 15.64 13.48
CA LYS A 101 23.75 16.46 13.77
C LYS A 101 24.87 15.57 14.28
N GLY A 102 26.10 15.82 13.83
CA GLY A 102 27.29 15.21 14.45
C GLY A 102 27.52 15.76 15.86
N ALA A 103 28.35 15.06 16.61
CA ALA A 103 28.77 15.48 17.94
C ALA A 103 30.23 15.92 17.92
N CYS A 104 30.56 17.00 18.64
CA CYS A 104 31.94 17.36 18.92
C CYS A 104 32.23 16.97 20.37
N CYS A 105 32.86 15.81 20.55
CA CYS A 105 33.35 15.37 21.85
C CYS A 105 34.83 14.99 21.75
N PHE A 106 35.47 15.05 22.92
CA PHE A 106 36.84 14.58 23.12
C PHE A 106 36.80 13.46 24.15
N HIS A 107 37.55 12.41 23.87
CA HIS A 107 37.63 11.27 24.75
C HIS A 107 38.31 11.67 26.07
N SER A 108 37.76 11.27 27.21
CA SER A 108 38.42 11.51 28.51
C SER A 108 38.59 10.20 29.26
N GLU A 109 39.84 9.85 29.57
CA GLU A 109 40.20 8.65 30.32
C GLU A 109 41.12 9.03 31.49
N PRO A 110 40.96 8.43 32.68
CA PRO A 110 41.84 8.71 33.81
C PRO A 110 43.31 8.45 33.46
N ARG A 111 44.20 9.39 33.81
CA ARG A 111 45.65 9.38 33.54
C ARG A 111 46.07 9.58 32.08
N LYS A 112 45.13 9.92 31.18
CA LYS A 112 45.42 10.37 29.84
C LYS A 112 45.13 11.87 29.74
N GLU A 113 46.18 12.68 29.87
CA GLU A 113 46.07 14.14 29.94
C GLU A 113 45.47 14.76 28.66
N TRP A 114 45.68 14.12 27.50
CA TRP A 114 45.13 14.56 26.22
C TRP A 114 44.42 13.40 25.52
N GLY A 115 43.09 13.41 25.54
CA GLY A 115 42.28 12.50 24.74
C GLY A 115 41.92 13.10 23.39
N GLY A 116 41.96 12.27 22.34
CA GLY A 116 41.67 12.67 20.97
C GLY A 116 40.18 12.96 20.74
N PRO A 117 39.84 13.61 19.62
CA PRO A 117 38.44 13.81 19.24
C PRO A 117 37.75 12.46 19.03
N ASP A 118 36.61 12.24 19.66
CA ASP A 118 35.79 11.03 19.55
C ASP A 118 34.36 11.31 19.08
N GLY A 119 34.13 12.53 18.60
CA GLY A 119 32.87 12.97 17.99
C GLY A 119 32.50 12.23 16.70
N GLY A 120 31.34 11.59 16.70
CA GLY A 120 30.77 10.94 15.52
C GLY A 120 30.07 11.91 14.56
N ASN A 121 30.03 11.55 13.27
CA ASN A 121 29.25 12.27 12.27
C ASN A 121 27.74 12.06 12.48
N GLY A 122 26.94 13.04 12.04
CA GLY A 122 25.49 12.91 12.02
C GLY A 122 25.04 11.96 10.91
N GLY A 123 23.96 11.22 11.16
CA GLY A 123 23.40 10.29 10.17
C GLY A 123 22.74 11.00 8.99
N ASP A 124 22.64 10.31 7.85
CA ASP A 124 22.02 10.87 6.66
C ASP A 124 20.50 11.07 6.82
N GLY A 125 19.99 12.01 6.04
CA GLY A 125 18.56 12.25 5.91
C GLY A 125 17.86 11.21 5.03
N GLY A 126 16.60 10.92 5.32
CA GLY A 126 15.79 9.99 4.52
C GLY A 126 15.51 10.52 3.11
N ASN A 127 15.65 9.66 2.10
CA ASN A 127 15.34 9.99 0.70
C ASN A 127 13.85 9.84 0.39
N ILE A 128 13.37 10.59 -0.61
CA ILE A 128 12.06 10.39 -1.22
C ILE A 128 12.26 9.79 -2.60
N ILE A 129 11.71 8.59 -2.83
CA ILE A 129 11.83 7.88 -4.09
C ILE A 129 10.42 7.72 -4.67
N ILE A 130 10.19 8.29 -5.85
CA ILE A 130 9.00 8.02 -6.64
C ILE A 130 9.35 6.90 -7.60
N LYS A 131 8.79 5.70 -7.35
CA LYS A 131 8.98 4.54 -8.23
C LYS A 131 7.72 4.33 -9.04
N ALA A 132 7.82 4.46 -10.36
CA ALA A 132 6.76 4.06 -11.25
C ALA A 132 6.60 2.53 -11.16
N GLN A 133 5.43 2.07 -10.74
CA GLN A 133 5.01 0.69 -10.92
C GLN A 133 4.16 0.64 -12.18
N HIS A 134 4.64 -0.07 -13.19
CA HIS A 134 3.82 -0.44 -14.33
C HIS A 134 3.04 -1.68 -13.92
N GLU A 135 1.89 -1.48 -13.28
CA GLU A 135 0.86 -2.51 -13.34
C GLU A 135 0.47 -2.60 -14.82
N ARG A 136 0.91 -3.66 -15.50
CA ARG A 136 0.21 -4.09 -16.72
C ARG A 136 -1.22 -4.32 -16.24
N GLY A 137 -2.13 -3.42 -16.58
CA GLY A 137 -3.56 -3.70 -16.42
C GLY A 137 -3.84 -5.05 -17.07
N MET A 138 -4.71 -5.85 -16.45
CA MET A 138 -5.12 -7.11 -17.04
C MET A 138 -5.67 -6.83 -18.44
N ASP A 139 -5.19 -7.56 -19.43
CA ASP A 139 -5.83 -7.56 -20.74
C ASP A 139 -7.23 -8.17 -20.63
N GLU A 140 -8.11 -7.84 -21.58
CA GLU A 140 -9.52 -8.24 -21.56
C GLU A 140 -9.71 -9.76 -21.46
N GLU A 141 -8.82 -10.55 -22.08
CA GLU A 141 -8.87 -12.01 -21.98
C GLU A 141 -8.44 -12.52 -20.60
N SER A 142 -7.37 -11.95 -20.02
CA SER A 142 -7.00 -12.22 -18.62
C SER A 142 -8.14 -11.91 -17.65
N GLU A 143 -8.86 -10.80 -17.83
CA GLU A 143 -10.02 -10.44 -16.99
C GLU A 143 -11.16 -11.45 -17.10
N LYS A 144 -11.50 -11.84 -18.33
CA LYS A 144 -12.55 -12.82 -18.60
C LYS A 144 -12.24 -14.17 -17.98
N LEU A 145 -11.00 -14.65 -18.12
CA LEU A 145 -10.57 -15.93 -17.55
C LEU A 145 -10.44 -15.88 -16.03
N ALA A 146 -9.98 -14.75 -15.48
CA ALA A 146 -9.96 -14.52 -14.04
C ALA A 146 -11.37 -14.56 -13.44
N ARG A 147 -12.38 -14.05 -14.15
CA ARG A 147 -13.79 -14.14 -13.72
C ARG A 147 -14.27 -15.60 -13.65
N ILE A 148 -13.89 -16.45 -14.60
CA ILE A 148 -14.21 -17.89 -14.55
C ILE A 148 -13.65 -18.53 -13.27
N LEU A 149 -12.40 -18.21 -12.92
CA LEU A 149 -11.79 -18.71 -11.68
C LEU A 149 -12.51 -18.16 -10.44
N TRP A 150 -12.79 -16.85 -10.42
CA TRP A 150 -13.49 -16.18 -9.33
C TRP A 150 -14.86 -16.78 -9.06
N ASP A 151 -15.69 -16.91 -10.09
CA ASP A 151 -17.03 -17.47 -9.99
C ASP A 151 -17.00 -18.94 -9.56
N TYR A 152 -16.00 -19.71 -10.03
CA TYR A 152 -15.79 -21.07 -9.55
C TYR A 152 -15.40 -21.11 -8.07
N LEU A 153 -14.51 -20.23 -7.60
CA LEU A 153 -13.97 -20.30 -6.24
C LEU A 153 -14.98 -19.88 -5.17
N ARG A 154 -15.99 -19.08 -5.54
CA ARG A 154 -17.12 -18.71 -4.67
C ARG A 154 -18.17 -19.83 -4.63
N LEU A 155 -18.75 -20.04 -3.46
CA LEU A 155 -19.76 -21.07 -3.22
C LEU A 155 -21.18 -20.51 -3.16
N HIS A 156 -21.32 -19.22 -2.82
CA HIS A 156 -22.63 -18.57 -2.68
C HIS A 156 -23.58 -19.32 -1.74
N HIS A 157 -23.04 -19.90 -0.65
CA HIS A 157 -23.90 -20.53 0.35
C HIS A 157 -24.85 -19.50 0.96
N ARG A 158 -26.13 -19.89 1.11
CA ARG A 158 -27.12 -19.09 1.80
C ARG A 158 -26.82 -19.09 3.31
N LEU A 159 -26.88 -17.91 3.92
CA LEU A 159 -26.73 -17.78 5.37
C LEU A 159 -27.91 -18.42 6.11
N GLU A 160 -27.59 -19.07 7.23
CA GLU A 160 -28.54 -19.61 8.19
C GLU A 160 -28.06 -19.27 9.60
N LYS A 161 -29.00 -19.16 10.56
CA LYS A 161 -28.62 -19.02 11.97
C LYS A 161 -27.75 -20.22 12.38
N SER A 162 -26.65 -19.90 13.04
CA SER A 162 -25.58 -20.84 13.37
C SER A 162 -25.10 -20.65 14.79
N ASP A 163 -24.36 -21.62 15.32
CA ASP A 163 -23.88 -21.59 16.70
C ASP A 163 -22.68 -20.65 16.86
N VAL A 164 -21.85 -20.55 15.82
CA VAL A 164 -20.64 -19.73 15.81
C VAL A 164 -20.30 -19.22 14.40
N ILE A 165 -19.77 -18.00 14.34
CA ILE A 165 -19.07 -17.44 13.19
C ILE A 165 -17.57 -17.59 13.44
N ILE A 166 -16.84 -18.18 12.49
CA ILE A 166 -15.39 -18.34 12.53
C ILE A 166 -14.78 -17.48 11.44
N GLY A 167 -14.10 -16.41 11.83
CA GLY A 167 -13.28 -15.60 10.92
C GLY A 167 -11.88 -16.20 10.80
N LEU A 168 -11.57 -16.76 9.63
CA LEU A 168 -10.26 -17.36 9.38
C LEU A 168 -9.23 -16.27 9.07
N GLY A 169 -8.14 -16.28 9.83
CA GLY A 169 -7.03 -15.33 9.72
C GLY A 169 -6.47 -15.26 8.30
N CYS A 170 -6.22 -14.02 7.88
CA CYS A 170 -5.53 -13.64 6.67
C CYS A 170 -5.08 -12.17 6.80
N HIS A 171 -4.40 -11.63 5.78
CA HIS A 171 -3.99 -10.23 5.76
C HIS A 171 -5.10 -9.24 5.36
N ASP A 172 -6.29 -9.71 4.99
CA ASP A 172 -7.41 -8.86 4.57
C ASP A 172 -8.37 -8.58 5.73
N LEU A 173 -8.32 -7.35 6.25
CA LEU A 173 -9.18 -6.89 7.35
C LEU A 173 -10.67 -6.93 7.03
N ARG A 174 -11.06 -6.91 5.75
CA ARG A 174 -12.47 -6.99 5.35
C ARG A 174 -13.11 -8.31 5.76
N VAL A 175 -12.31 -9.38 5.92
CA VAL A 175 -12.78 -10.65 6.48
C VAL A 175 -13.23 -10.47 7.93
N ALA A 176 -12.44 -9.77 8.75
CA ALA A 176 -12.80 -9.44 10.13
C ALA A 176 -14.05 -8.55 10.19
N GLU A 177 -14.13 -7.56 9.30
CA GLU A 177 -15.31 -6.67 9.19
C GLU A 177 -16.56 -7.46 8.83
N ARG A 178 -16.48 -8.38 7.87
CA ARG A 178 -17.60 -9.27 7.49
C ARG A 178 -18.01 -10.17 8.65
N SER A 179 -17.06 -10.78 9.35
CA SER A 179 -17.37 -11.63 10.51
C SER A 179 -18.06 -10.84 11.63
N ALA A 180 -17.58 -9.63 11.92
CA ALA A 180 -18.18 -8.75 12.92
C ALA A 180 -19.57 -8.26 12.52
N ALA A 181 -19.77 -7.89 11.25
CA ALA A 181 -21.08 -7.50 10.72
C ALA A 181 -22.10 -8.65 10.87
N LEU A 182 -21.72 -9.87 10.51
CA LEU A 182 -22.60 -11.04 10.66
C LEU A 182 -22.98 -11.30 12.12
N PHE A 183 -22.06 -11.08 13.05
CA PHE A 183 -22.36 -11.18 14.48
C PHE A 183 -23.37 -10.11 14.92
N LEU A 184 -23.17 -8.85 14.50
CA LEU A 184 -24.04 -7.73 14.87
C LEU A 184 -25.44 -7.84 14.24
N GLU A 185 -25.54 -8.46 13.06
CA GLU A 185 -26.81 -8.87 12.43
C GLU A 185 -27.46 -10.09 13.14
N GLY A 186 -26.78 -10.66 14.14
CA GLY A 186 -27.26 -11.74 15.00
C GLY A 186 -27.21 -13.13 14.36
N TRP A 187 -26.37 -13.37 13.34
CA TRP A 187 -26.32 -14.68 12.66
C TRP A 187 -25.80 -15.82 13.54
N ALA A 188 -24.99 -15.51 14.55
CA ALA A 188 -24.58 -16.45 15.59
C ALA A 188 -24.32 -15.72 16.92
N PRO A 189 -24.48 -16.40 18.07
CA PRO A 189 -24.20 -15.83 19.39
C PRO A 189 -22.71 -15.76 19.74
N TRP A 190 -21.85 -16.47 19.00
CA TRP A 190 -20.41 -16.51 19.21
C TRP A 190 -19.64 -16.10 17.96
N LEU A 191 -18.55 -15.36 18.17
CA LEU A 191 -17.57 -15.02 17.14
C LEU A 191 -16.20 -15.55 17.54
N LEU A 192 -15.58 -16.36 16.69
CA LEU A 192 -14.23 -16.88 16.88
C LEU A 192 -13.30 -16.38 15.79
N PHE A 193 -12.14 -15.86 16.18
CA PHE A 193 -11.05 -15.56 15.24
C PHE A 193 -9.91 -16.54 15.43
N THR A 194 -9.40 -17.08 14.32
CA THR A 194 -8.33 -18.09 14.30
C THR A 194 -7.19 -17.63 13.41
N GLY A 195 -5.95 -17.73 13.87
CA GLY A 195 -4.77 -17.42 13.05
C GLY A 195 -3.65 -16.76 13.83
N ASN A 196 -2.43 -17.23 13.56
CA ASN A 196 -1.17 -16.67 14.03
C ASN A 196 -0.61 -15.68 12.98
N LEU A 197 0.71 -15.57 12.85
CA LEU A 197 1.38 -14.97 11.69
C LEU A 197 1.46 -16.02 10.57
N GLY A 198 0.64 -15.88 9.53
CA GLY A 198 0.70 -16.71 8.33
C GLY A 198 1.84 -16.36 7.37
N LYS A 199 1.97 -17.13 6.29
CA LYS A 199 2.98 -16.91 5.22
C LYS A 199 2.91 -15.52 4.56
N GLN A 200 1.74 -14.89 4.58
CA GLN A 200 1.49 -13.57 3.97
C GLN A 200 1.67 -12.41 4.97
N THR A 201 1.76 -12.69 6.27
CA THR A 201 1.90 -11.68 7.34
C THR A 201 3.25 -11.76 8.05
N ALA A 202 4.01 -12.86 7.89
CA ALA A 202 5.37 -13.02 8.38
C ALA A 202 6.32 -11.92 7.85
N GLY A 203 6.80 -11.05 8.74
CA GLY A 203 7.74 -9.98 8.43
C GLY A 203 7.12 -8.61 8.11
N VAL A 204 5.80 -8.54 7.93
CA VAL A 204 5.07 -7.27 7.72
C VAL A 204 4.30 -6.87 8.98
N TRP A 205 3.79 -7.85 9.72
CA TRP A 205 2.98 -7.63 10.91
C TRP A 205 3.72 -8.14 12.16
N THR A 206 3.65 -7.37 13.25
CA THR A 206 4.24 -7.71 14.55
C THR A 206 3.25 -8.40 15.49
N ARG A 207 1.99 -8.53 15.05
CA ARG A 207 0.86 -9.07 15.83
C ARG A 207 0.17 -10.17 15.03
N ARG A 208 -0.41 -11.13 15.75
CA ARG A 208 -1.10 -12.30 15.16
C ARG A 208 -2.38 -11.87 14.45
N GLU A 209 -2.77 -12.58 13.40
CA GLU A 209 -3.97 -12.26 12.61
C GLU A 209 -5.23 -12.19 13.48
N ALA A 210 -5.43 -13.16 14.38
CA ALA A 210 -6.56 -13.18 15.29
C ALA A 210 -6.61 -11.96 16.25
N ASP A 211 -5.45 -11.47 16.70
CA ASP A 211 -5.37 -10.29 17.58
C ASP A 211 -5.76 -9.00 16.83
N VAL A 212 -5.44 -8.91 15.54
CA VAL A 212 -5.84 -7.75 14.73
C VAL A 212 -7.32 -7.83 14.35
N PHE A 213 -7.83 -9.02 14.06
CA PHE A 213 -9.25 -9.24 13.79
C PHE A 213 -10.11 -8.91 15.02
N LEU A 214 -9.62 -9.22 16.23
CA LEU A 214 -10.23 -8.78 17.49
C LEU A 214 -10.40 -7.26 17.54
N ASP A 215 -9.34 -6.50 17.25
CA ASP A 215 -9.38 -5.03 17.31
C ASP A 215 -10.42 -4.45 16.35
N VAL A 216 -10.58 -5.05 15.16
CA VAL A 216 -11.60 -4.66 14.19
C VAL A 216 -13.00 -4.91 14.77
N ALA A 217 -13.25 -6.11 15.28
CA ALA A 217 -14.56 -6.47 15.82
C ALA A 217 -14.95 -5.62 17.04
N LEU A 218 -14.02 -5.36 17.95
CA LEU A 218 -14.24 -4.48 19.11
C LEU A 218 -14.57 -3.05 18.66
N ARG A 219 -13.87 -2.52 17.66
CA ARG A 219 -14.14 -1.19 17.10
C ARG A 219 -15.52 -1.08 16.44
N MET A 220 -15.98 -2.17 15.84
CA MET A 220 -17.34 -2.26 15.26
C MET A 220 -18.43 -2.44 16.32
N GLY A 221 -18.06 -2.65 17.60
CA GLY A 221 -19.01 -2.76 18.71
C GLY A 221 -19.38 -4.19 19.10
N VAL A 222 -18.67 -5.21 18.60
CA VAL A 222 -18.87 -6.59 19.07
C VAL A 222 -18.45 -6.71 20.54
N PRO A 223 -19.30 -7.20 21.46
CA PRO A 223 -18.94 -7.35 22.86
C PRO A 223 -17.78 -8.34 23.05
N ARG A 224 -16.74 -7.94 23.79
CA ARG A 224 -15.56 -8.80 24.06
C ARG A 224 -15.93 -10.16 24.64
N GLY A 225 -16.98 -10.23 25.46
CA GLY A 225 -17.45 -11.47 26.11
C GLY A 225 -17.98 -12.52 25.13
N SER A 226 -18.35 -12.13 23.91
CA SER A 226 -18.83 -13.03 22.86
C SER A 226 -17.75 -13.41 21.83
N ILE A 227 -16.51 -12.94 22.04
CA ILE A 227 -15.38 -13.19 21.12
C ILE A 227 -14.41 -14.22 21.71
N LEU A 228 -14.12 -15.24 20.93
CA LEU A 228 -13.11 -16.26 21.19
C LEU A 228 -11.90 -16.04 20.28
N LEU A 229 -10.72 -16.43 20.75
CA LEU A 229 -9.48 -16.33 19.99
C LEU A 229 -8.75 -17.66 19.97
N GLU A 230 -8.24 -18.01 18.79
CA GLU A 230 -7.30 -19.08 18.53
C GLU A 230 -6.10 -18.44 17.80
N THR A 231 -4.89 -18.59 18.34
CA THR A 231 -3.72 -17.78 17.93
C THR A 231 -2.52 -18.60 17.48
N GLU A 232 -2.66 -19.91 17.34
CA GLU A 232 -1.56 -20.83 17.03
C GLU A 232 -1.54 -21.23 15.55
N ALA A 233 -2.69 -21.24 14.89
CA ALA A 233 -2.80 -21.77 13.53
C ALA A 233 -2.00 -20.97 12.48
N THR A 234 -1.31 -21.69 11.59
CA THR A 234 -0.44 -21.13 10.54
C THR A 234 -0.92 -21.43 9.12
N ASN A 235 -2.00 -22.22 8.99
CA ASN A 235 -2.57 -22.63 7.72
C ASN A 235 -4.07 -22.95 7.86
N THR A 236 -4.78 -23.06 6.73
CA THR A 236 -6.23 -23.29 6.71
C THR A 236 -6.67 -24.54 7.47
N GLY A 237 -5.89 -25.63 7.42
CA GLY A 237 -6.24 -26.88 8.10
C GLY A 237 -6.07 -26.79 9.62
N GLU A 238 -5.04 -26.08 10.08
CA GLU A 238 -4.88 -25.73 11.49
C GLU A 238 -5.98 -24.78 11.97
N ASN A 239 -6.34 -23.75 11.17
CA ASN A 239 -7.42 -22.83 11.53
C ASN A 239 -8.70 -23.63 11.87
N ILE A 240 -9.05 -24.61 11.03
CA ILE A 240 -10.22 -25.48 11.21
C ILE A 240 -10.08 -26.35 12.47
N ARG A 241 -8.99 -27.10 12.62
CA ARG A 241 -8.79 -28.03 13.75
C ARG A 241 -8.67 -27.32 15.10
N PHE A 242 -7.97 -26.20 15.14
CA PHE A 242 -7.72 -25.46 16.37
C PHE A 242 -8.96 -24.66 16.78
N SER A 243 -9.76 -24.17 15.82
CA SER A 243 -11.08 -23.60 16.13
C SER A 243 -11.99 -24.64 16.79
N HIS A 244 -12.05 -25.86 16.27
CA HIS A 244 -12.83 -26.95 16.89
C HIS A 244 -12.38 -27.21 18.33
N ARG A 245 -11.07 -27.29 18.57
CA ARG A 245 -10.50 -27.44 19.92
C ARG A 245 -10.97 -26.32 20.88
N VAL A 246 -10.88 -25.06 20.47
CA VAL A 246 -11.31 -23.92 21.30
C VAL A 246 -12.81 -23.98 21.61
N LEU A 247 -13.64 -24.33 20.63
CA LEU A 247 -15.10 -24.46 20.85
C LEU A 247 -15.42 -25.57 21.84
N LYS A 248 -14.75 -26.73 21.71
CA LYS A 248 -14.91 -27.87 22.60
C LYS A 248 -14.48 -27.56 24.03
N GLU A 249 -13.32 -26.92 24.22
CA GLU A 249 -12.81 -26.51 25.54
C GLU A 249 -13.75 -25.51 26.24
N ARG A 250 -14.48 -24.70 25.47
CA ARG A 250 -15.44 -23.71 25.97
C ARG A 250 -16.87 -24.24 26.07
N ASN A 251 -17.11 -25.51 25.73
CA ASN A 251 -18.44 -26.14 25.66
C ASN A 251 -19.42 -25.34 24.78
N ILE A 252 -18.92 -24.80 23.66
CA ILE A 252 -19.74 -24.06 22.70
C ILE A 252 -20.20 -25.04 21.61
N PRO A 253 -21.51 -25.11 21.32
CA PRO A 253 -22.02 -25.98 20.26
C PRO A 253 -21.45 -25.56 18.91
N ALA A 254 -21.23 -26.54 18.03
CA ALA A 254 -20.71 -26.31 16.69
C ALA A 254 -21.42 -27.18 15.65
N SER A 255 -22.72 -27.44 15.84
CA SER A 255 -23.54 -28.19 14.89
C SER A 255 -23.78 -27.39 13.60
N ARG A 256 -23.79 -26.05 13.70
CA ARG A 256 -23.85 -25.14 12.55
C ARG A 256 -22.77 -24.07 12.68
N VAL A 257 -21.95 -23.95 11.66
CA VAL A 257 -20.78 -23.05 11.65
C VAL A 257 -20.80 -22.18 10.41
N ILE A 258 -20.62 -20.87 10.59
CA ILE A 258 -20.36 -19.94 9.48
C ILE A 258 -18.85 -19.70 9.43
N LEU A 259 -18.21 -20.10 8.33
CA LEU A 259 -16.81 -19.85 8.03
C LEU A 259 -16.72 -18.58 7.17
N VAL A 260 -15.89 -17.62 7.60
CA VAL A 260 -15.66 -16.36 6.86
C VAL A 260 -14.21 -16.32 6.42
N GLN A 261 -14.00 -16.12 5.12
CA GLN A 261 -12.67 -15.96 4.53
C GLN A 261 -12.72 -15.04 3.30
N GLN A 262 -11.58 -14.76 2.68
CA GLN A 262 -11.48 -14.07 1.39
C GLN A 262 -12.34 -14.76 0.31
N PRO A 263 -12.95 -14.03 -0.64
CA PRO A 263 -13.91 -14.58 -1.60
C PRO A 263 -13.33 -15.72 -2.46
N PHE A 264 -12.09 -15.59 -2.92
CA PHE A 264 -11.43 -16.62 -3.72
C PHE A 264 -10.98 -17.86 -2.92
N MET A 265 -11.19 -17.88 -1.60
CA MET A 265 -10.82 -19.00 -0.72
C MET A 265 -12.02 -19.84 -0.28
N GLU A 266 -13.26 -19.43 -0.58
CA GLU A 266 -14.48 -20.07 -0.07
C GLU A 266 -14.50 -21.59 -0.33
N ARG A 267 -14.35 -22.00 -1.60
CA ARG A 267 -14.35 -23.41 -1.99
C ARG A 267 -13.26 -24.23 -1.30
N ARG A 268 -12.05 -23.68 -1.19
CA ARG A 268 -10.93 -24.35 -0.53
C ARG A 268 -11.16 -24.50 0.97
N VAL A 269 -11.66 -23.46 1.63
CA VAL A 269 -11.99 -23.52 3.07
C VAL A 269 -13.04 -24.59 3.31
N TYR A 270 -14.09 -24.63 2.50
CA TYR A 270 -15.14 -25.64 2.59
C TYR A 270 -14.59 -27.06 2.40
N ALA A 271 -13.81 -27.30 1.35
CA ALA A 271 -13.22 -28.60 1.08
C ALA A 271 -12.23 -29.04 2.17
N THR A 272 -11.52 -28.09 2.78
CA THR A 272 -10.65 -28.35 3.94
C THR A 272 -11.47 -28.68 5.19
N PHE A 273 -12.57 -27.97 5.43
CA PHE A 273 -13.46 -28.21 6.57
C PHE A 273 -14.03 -29.62 6.52
N LEU A 274 -14.58 -30.02 5.37
CA LEU A 274 -15.14 -31.35 5.16
C LEU A 274 -14.14 -32.48 5.40
N ARG A 275 -12.83 -32.20 5.30
CA ARG A 275 -11.77 -33.18 5.52
C ARG A 275 -11.20 -33.16 6.94
N GLN A 276 -11.05 -31.98 7.53
CA GLN A 276 -10.25 -31.77 8.73
C GLN A 276 -11.04 -31.40 9.98
N TRP A 277 -12.34 -31.13 9.87
CA TRP A 277 -13.18 -30.96 11.06
C TRP A 277 -13.27 -32.29 11.82
N PRO A 278 -12.85 -32.36 13.10
CA PRO A 278 -12.71 -33.64 13.81
C PRO A 278 -14.03 -34.36 14.14
N GLU A 279 -15.12 -33.61 14.32
CA GLU A 279 -16.45 -34.20 14.45
C GLU A 279 -16.93 -34.73 13.10
N GLN A 280 -17.73 -35.80 13.10
CA GLN A 280 -18.31 -36.33 11.88
C GLN A 280 -18.98 -35.20 11.10
N VAL A 281 -18.47 -34.90 9.91
CA VAL A 281 -18.95 -33.82 9.05
C VAL A 281 -20.42 -33.96 8.67
N ASP A 282 -20.97 -35.17 8.74
CA ASP A 282 -22.40 -35.44 8.56
C ASP A 282 -23.28 -34.86 9.69
N LEU A 283 -22.69 -34.53 10.84
CA LEU A 283 -23.36 -33.92 11.99
C LEU A 283 -23.16 -32.40 12.08
N THR A 284 -22.19 -31.85 11.34
CA THR A 284 -21.86 -30.43 11.37
C THR A 284 -22.13 -29.76 10.02
N ARG A 285 -23.07 -28.82 10.00
CA ARG A 285 -23.39 -28.01 8.83
C ARG A 285 -22.44 -26.81 8.74
N ALA A 286 -21.57 -26.80 7.73
CA ALA A 286 -20.74 -25.64 7.42
C ALA A 286 -21.34 -24.76 6.32
N ILE A 287 -21.40 -23.45 6.59
CA ILE A 287 -21.77 -22.38 5.66
C ILE A 287 -20.52 -21.54 5.43
N VAL A 288 -20.26 -21.12 4.20
CA VAL A 288 -19.06 -20.33 3.88
C VAL A 288 -19.50 -19.04 3.22
N THR A 289 -18.94 -17.93 3.68
CA THR A 289 -19.20 -16.59 3.16
C THR A 289 -17.92 -15.77 3.19
N SER A 290 -17.97 -14.59 2.59
CA SER A 290 -16.84 -13.69 2.41
C SER A 290 -17.32 -12.24 2.35
N PRO A 291 -16.42 -11.25 2.31
CA PRO A 291 -16.78 -9.88 1.95
C PRO A 291 -17.48 -9.85 0.58
N GLU A 292 -18.65 -9.21 0.50
CA GLU A 292 -19.48 -9.18 -0.71
C GLU A 292 -18.97 -8.13 -1.71
N LEU A 293 -17.85 -8.44 -2.38
CA LEU A 293 -17.21 -7.60 -3.38
C LEU A 293 -17.15 -8.33 -4.74
N GLY A 294 -17.24 -7.58 -5.83
CA GLY A 294 -16.94 -8.09 -7.16
C GLY A 294 -15.43 -8.25 -7.40
N ILE A 295 -15.05 -9.05 -8.40
CA ILE A 295 -13.63 -9.27 -8.77
C ILE A 295 -12.87 -7.97 -9.07
N PHE A 296 -13.55 -6.94 -9.61
CA PHE A 296 -12.93 -5.64 -9.92
C PHE A 296 -12.80 -4.71 -8.71
N GLU A 297 -13.64 -4.92 -7.69
CA GLU A 297 -13.68 -4.12 -6.47
C GLU A 297 -12.79 -4.72 -5.38
N TYR A 298 -12.49 -6.01 -5.50
CA TYR A 298 -11.71 -6.73 -4.51
C TYR A 298 -10.25 -6.26 -4.38
N PRO A 299 -9.50 -6.03 -5.49
CA PRO A 299 -8.13 -5.53 -5.41
C PRO A 299 -8.02 -4.25 -4.58
N HIS A 300 -7.03 -4.21 -3.70
CA HIS A 300 -6.83 -3.09 -2.80
C HIS A 300 -5.35 -3.01 -2.42
N PRO A 301 -4.73 -1.82 -2.30
CA PRO A 301 -3.30 -1.69 -1.99
C PRO A 301 -2.84 -2.44 -0.73
N ALA A 302 -3.73 -2.64 0.25
CA ALA A 302 -3.44 -3.40 1.47
C ALA A 302 -3.47 -4.94 1.29
N VAL A 303 -4.06 -5.44 0.21
CA VAL A 303 -4.31 -6.89 -0.01
C VAL A 303 -3.54 -7.42 -1.22
N GLY A 304 -3.46 -6.62 -2.29
CA GLY A 304 -2.79 -6.98 -3.54
C GLY A 304 -3.43 -6.30 -4.76
N THR A 305 -2.67 -6.27 -5.84
CA THR A 305 -3.10 -5.79 -7.16
C THR A 305 -4.04 -6.80 -7.84
N ALA A 306 -4.65 -6.43 -8.97
CA ALA A 306 -5.45 -7.37 -9.76
C ALA A 306 -4.62 -8.57 -10.28
N CYS A 307 -3.36 -8.33 -10.64
CA CYS A 307 -2.41 -9.40 -11.00
C CYS A 307 -2.09 -10.31 -9.81
N ASP A 308 -1.96 -9.77 -8.61
CA ASP A 308 -1.77 -10.58 -7.39
C ASP A 308 -2.99 -11.46 -7.14
N LEU A 309 -4.19 -10.92 -7.34
CA LEU A 309 -5.44 -11.67 -7.19
C LEU A 309 -5.49 -12.88 -8.14
N ILE A 310 -5.13 -12.71 -9.42
CA ILE A 310 -5.01 -13.86 -10.35
C ILE A 310 -4.04 -14.89 -9.80
N CYS A 311 -2.84 -14.47 -9.40
CA CYS A 311 -1.81 -15.38 -8.87
C CYS A 311 -2.30 -16.14 -7.63
N TYR A 312 -3.05 -15.49 -6.73
CA TYR A 312 -3.66 -16.14 -5.57
C TYR A 312 -4.74 -17.14 -5.99
N MET A 313 -5.64 -16.77 -6.91
CA MET A 313 -6.67 -17.68 -7.42
C MET A 313 -6.06 -18.94 -8.07
N LEU A 314 -5.01 -18.78 -8.87
CA LEU A 314 -4.27 -19.91 -9.44
C LEU A 314 -3.71 -20.82 -8.35
N GLY A 315 -3.08 -20.23 -7.32
CA GLY A 315 -2.60 -20.99 -6.17
C GLY A 315 -3.72 -21.70 -5.40
N VAL A 316 -4.93 -21.17 -5.36
CA VAL A 316 -6.07 -21.85 -4.74
C VAL A 316 -6.55 -23.01 -5.60
N VAL A 317 -6.71 -22.82 -6.91
CA VAL A 317 -7.11 -23.87 -7.86
C VAL A 317 -6.11 -25.03 -7.85
N GLU A 318 -4.81 -24.74 -7.85
CA GLU A 318 -3.76 -25.77 -7.74
C GLU A 318 -3.92 -26.60 -6.47
N ARG A 319 -4.17 -25.96 -5.33
CA ARG A 319 -4.36 -26.67 -4.06
C ARG A 319 -5.67 -27.46 -4.04
N ILE A 320 -6.75 -26.95 -4.63
CA ILE A 320 -8.00 -27.69 -4.78
C ILE A 320 -7.78 -28.98 -5.60
N ARG A 321 -6.98 -28.90 -6.67
CA ARG A 321 -6.60 -30.06 -7.49
C ARG A 321 -5.73 -31.06 -6.73
N ASP A 322 -4.70 -30.59 -6.04
CA ASP A 322 -3.59 -31.45 -5.60
C ASP A 322 -3.69 -31.91 -4.14
N TYR A 323 -4.36 -31.15 -3.27
CA TYR A 323 -4.41 -31.44 -1.84
C TYR A 323 -5.34 -32.60 -1.43
N PRO A 324 -6.38 -32.99 -2.19
CA PRO A 324 -7.13 -34.21 -1.89
C PRO A 324 -6.23 -35.45 -1.82
N HIS A 325 -5.29 -35.60 -2.76
CA HIS A 325 -4.33 -36.72 -2.75
C HIS A 325 -3.34 -36.69 -1.57
N LYS A 326 -3.15 -35.51 -0.96
CA LYS A 326 -2.34 -35.33 0.25
C LYS A 326 -3.14 -35.50 1.54
N GLY A 327 -4.45 -35.76 1.44
CA GLY A 327 -5.35 -35.94 2.57
C GLY A 327 -5.76 -34.65 3.27
N PHE A 328 -5.47 -33.48 2.71
CA PHE A 328 -5.77 -32.18 3.35
C PHE A 328 -7.15 -31.62 3.00
N GLN A 329 -7.76 -32.04 1.90
CA GLN A 329 -9.08 -31.58 1.42
C GLN A 329 -9.90 -32.77 0.93
N VAL A 330 -11.23 -32.63 0.88
CA VAL A 330 -12.05 -33.53 0.06
C VAL A 330 -11.90 -33.15 -1.42
N GLU A 331 -12.14 -34.10 -2.31
CA GLU A 331 -12.11 -33.83 -3.75
C GLU A 331 -13.18 -32.81 -4.15
N GLN A 332 -12.85 -31.95 -5.10
CA GLN A 332 -13.76 -30.98 -5.69
C GLN A 332 -13.71 -31.14 -7.21
N GLN A 333 -14.86 -31.17 -7.85
CA GLN A 333 -14.91 -31.20 -9.31
C GLN A 333 -14.30 -29.92 -9.88
N LEU A 334 -13.37 -30.06 -10.82
CA LEU A 334 -12.79 -28.96 -11.60
C LEU A 334 -13.39 -28.97 -13.01
N PRO A 335 -14.31 -28.05 -13.34
CA PRO A 335 -14.89 -27.96 -14.66
C PRO A 335 -13.81 -27.72 -15.74
N PRO A 336 -14.01 -28.23 -16.98
CA PRO A 336 -13.07 -27.99 -18.07
C PRO A 336 -12.79 -26.50 -18.32
N SER A 337 -13.80 -25.63 -18.18
CA SER A 337 -13.64 -24.18 -18.31
C SER A 337 -12.64 -23.59 -17.31
N VAL A 338 -12.66 -24.08 -16.07
CA VAL A 338 -11.74 -23.66 -14.99
C VAL A 338 -10.33 -24.13 -15.28
N LEU A 339 -10.16 -25.38 -15.75
CA LEU A 339 -8.86 -25.92 -16.14
C LEU A 339 -8.28 -25.20 -17.35
N CYS A 340 -9.10 -24.90 -18.36
CA CYS A 340 -8.69 -24.10 -19.51
C CYS A 340 -8.25 -22.69 -19.10
N ALA A 341 -9.02 -22.01 -18.25
CA ALA A 341 -8.66 -20.69 -17.72
C ALA A 341 -7.36 -20.73 -16.92
N TYR A 342 -7.22 -21.71 -16.02
CA TYR A 342 -6.01 -21.94 -15.24
C TYR A 342 -4.78 -22.11 -16.13
N ASN A 343 -4.83 -23.02 -17.12
CA ASN A 343 -3.71 -23.30 -18.00
C ASN A 343 -3.35 -22.11 -18.90
N TRP A 344 -4.35 -21.39 -19.40
CA TRP A 344 -4.11 -20.20 -20.22
C TRP A 344 -3.41 -19.11 -19.42
N LEU A 345 -3.87 -18.84 -18.19
CA LEU A 345 -3.27 -17.82 -17.32
C LEU A 345 -1.81 -18.18 -16.96
N LEU A 346 -1.48 -19.46 -16.79
CA LEU A 346 -0.08 -19.89 -16.66
C LEU A 346 0.74 -19.58 -17.92
N GLN A 347 0.21 -19.87 -19.11
CA GLN A 347 0.88 -19.58 -20.38
C GLN A 347 1.05 -18.07 -20.63
N ALA A 348 0.12 -17.26 -20.13
CA ALA A 348 0.19 -15.79 -20.17
C ALA A 348 1.24 -15.20 -19.19
N GLY A 349 1.84 -16.04 -18.33
CA GLY A 349 2.93 -15.64 -17.43
C GLY A 349 2.52 -15.37 -15.99
N TYR A 350 1.26 -15.61 -15.61
CA TYR A 350 0.86 -15.57 -14.20
C TYR A 350 1.37 -16.81 -13.47
N SER A 351 1.79 -16.65 -12.21
CA SER A 351 2.36 -17.74 -11.41
C SER A 351 1.55 -17.97 -10.13
N PRO A 352 1.21 -19.21 -9.77
CA PRO A 352 0.50 -19.53 -8.54
C PRO A 352 1.25 -19.05 -7.29
N LYS A 353 0.52 -18.44 -6.33
CA LYS A 353 1.05 -18.00 -5.03
C LYS A 353 0.58 -18.86 -3.84
#